data_AF-A0AB33JWC2-F1
#
_entry.id   AF-A0AB33JWC2-F1
#
_cell.length_a   1.000
_cell.length_b   1.000
_cell.length_c   1.000
_cell.angle_alpha   90.00
_cell.angle_beta   90.00
_cell.angle_gamma   90.00
#
_symmetry.space_group_name_H-M   'P 1'
#
loop_
_entity.id
_entity.type
_entity.pdbx_description
1 polymer ?
#
loop_
_entity_poly.entity_id
_entity_poly.type
_entity_poly.pdbx_seq_one_letter_code
_entity_poly.pdbx_strand_id
1 'polypeptide(L)'
;MKRDVKLENPRLERRRWATPALGLLLAAAAVGCGGGNDTAALDSWAKKVCDSVQAPIGQSQTALADTAKVVPGEAPPELQQRLATDLGVLAATDQQLADAISKAGAPKTEGGATVQQGAVDELKKASQGYLEVQQKLTALPNTEQAKFADGLRSIGDQIQRLAQQSTAALTKVQSGELGTALAKQPGCKAAPKTSPSASGGAATDPAAPGTPPAATPPAASSAAPTPPVATPAGAGNASPTPSAGG
;
A
#
# COMPACT_ATOMS: atom_id res chain seq x y z
N MET A 1 17.63 -35.20 61.14
CA MET A 1 16.98 -36.01 60.08
C MET A 1 17.42 -35.43 58.74
N LYS A 2 18.33 -36.00 57.95
CA LYS A 2 18.35 -37.29 57.20
C LYS A 2 17.23 -37.46 56.17
N ARG A 3 17.70 -37.90 54.99
CA ARG A 3 17.04 -38.43 53.78
C ARG A 3 16.82 -37.43 52.63
N ASP A 4 17.11 -37.74 51.37
CA ASP A 4 17.93 -38.78 50.72
C ASP A 4 18.04 -38.39 49.24
N VAL A 5 19.11 -38.86 48.60
CA VAL A 5 19.39 -38.77 47.15
C VAL A 5 18.61 -39.89 46.41
N LYS A 6 18.46 -39.72 45.08
CA LYS A 6 18.44 -40.80 44.05
C LYS A 6 17.06 -41.32 43.58
N LEU A 7 16.86 -41.26 42.25
CA LEU A 7 16.16 -42.18 41.33
C LEU A 7 16.29 -41.53 39.93
N GLU A 8 17.25 -41.84 39.05
CA GLU A 8 17.59 -43.08 38.35
C GLU A 8 16.54 -43.56 37.31
N ASN A 9 16.85 -43.32 36.03
CA ASN A 9 16.53 -44.08 34.79
C ASN A 9 15.08 -44.19 34.25
N PRO A 10 14.84 -44.57 32.96
CA PRO A 10 15.77 -44.88 31.86
C PRO A 10 15.43 -44.25 30.48
N ARG A 11 16.40 -44.37 29.55
CA ARG A 11 16.17 -44.40 28.10
C ARG A 11 15.07 -45.41 27.76
N LEU A 12 14.05 -45.00 27.01
CA LEU A 12 13.20 -45.95 26.27
C LEU A 12 13.42 -45.79 24.77
N GLU A 13 13.70 -46.94 24.18
CA GLU A 13 14.09 -47.19 22.82
C GLU A 13 12.92 -47.11 21.83
N ARG A 14 13.32 -46.98 20.57
CA ARG A 14 12.53 -47.08 19.35
C ARG A 14 11.48 -48.19 19.41
N ARG A 15 10.27 -47.86 18.96
CA ARG A 15 9.41 -48.82 18.25
C ARG A 15 8.71 -48.14 17.09
N ARG A 16 9.24 -48.39 15.90
CA ARG A 16 8.60 -48.12 14.61
C ARG A 16 7.45 -49.11 14.43
N TRP A 17 6.26 -48.59 14.18
CA TRP A 17 5.14 -49.36 13.63
C TRP A 17 4.58 -48.56 12.47
N ALA A 18 4.66 -49.15 11.27
CA ALA A 18 4.01 -48.69 10.06
C ALA A 18 2.69 -49.45 9.93
N THR A 19 1.62 -48.74 9.59
CA THR A 19 0.34 -49.36 9.19
C THR A 19 -0.15 -48.67 7.92
N PRO A 20 -0.24 -49.36 6.77
CA PRO A 20 -0.90 -48.84 5.57
C PRO A 20 -2.41 -49.11 5.69
N ALA A 21 -3.24 -48.08 5.50
CA ALA A 21 -4.67 -48.26 5.33
C ALA A 21 -5.18 -47.37 4.19
N LEU A 22 -5.56 -48.04 3.10
CA LEU A 22 -6.36 -47.53 2.00
C LEU A 22 -7.76 -47.12 2.51
N GLY A 23 -8.27 -46.00 2.01
CA GLY A 23 -9.69 -45.86 1.65
C GLY A 23 -10.55 -45.00 2.57
N LEU A 24 -10.80 -43.75 2.16
CA LEU A 24 -12.16 -43.22 2.06
C LEU A 24 -12.18 -42.00 1.11
N LEU A 25 -12.69 -42.19 -0.11
CA LEU A 25 -13.07 -41.11 -1.01
C LEU A 25 -14.42 -40.54 -0.52
N LEU A 26 -14.37 -39.44 0.22
CA LEU A 26 -15.56 -38.62 0.46
C LEU A 26 -15.74 -37.67 -0.72
N ALA A 27 -16.69 -38.01 -1.59
CA ALA A 27 -17.28 -37.05 -2.52
C ALA A 27 -18.24 -36.14 -1.73
N ALA A 28 -17.81 -34.90 -1.48
CA ALA A 28 -18.68 -33.82 -1.01
C ALA A 28 -18.75 -32.75 -2.10
N ALA A 29 -19.97 -32.54 -2.62
CA ALA A 29 -20.27 -31.51 -3.59
C ALA A 29 -20.81 -30.25 -2.89
N ALA A 30 -20.10 -29.14 -3.15
CA ALA A 30 -20.59 -27.75 -3.25
C ALA A 30 -21.10 -27.02 -2.00
N VAL A 31 -20.17 -26.41 -1.25
CA VAL A 31 -19.89 -24.95 -1.22
C VAL A 31 -18.44 -24.77 -0.75
N GLY A 32 -17.68 -23.87 -1.38
CA GLY A 32 -16.22 -23.79 -1.33
C GLY A 32 -15.57 -23.91 0.06
N CYS A 33 -14.95 -25.05 0.32
CA CYS A 33 -14.01 -25.26 1.42
C CYS A 33 -12.78 -25.93 0.79
N GLY A 34 -11.85 -25.11 0.30
CA GLY A 34 -10.53 -25.57 -0.15
C GLY A 34 -9.88 -26.36 0.98
N GLY A 35 -9.58 -27.63 0.71
CA GLY A 35 -9.10 -28.58 1.71
C GLY A 35 -7.86 -28.07 2.43
N GLY A 36 -7.58 -28.61 3.62
CA GLY A 36 -6.48 -28.15 4.50
C GLY A 36 -5.11 -28.00 3.81
N ASN A 37 -4.88 -28.68 2.68
CA ASN A 37 -3.68 -28.54 1.87
C ASN A 37 -3.57 -27.18 1.13
N ASP A 38 -4.67 -26.62 0.64
CA ASP A 38 -4.67 -25.33 -0.08
C ASP A 38 -4.47 -24.17 0.89
N THR A 39 -5.11 -24.23 2.06
CA THR A 39 -4.87 -23.25 3.15
C THR A 39 -3.40 -23.26 3.57
N ALA A 40 -2.80 -24.43 3.75
CA ALA A 40 -1.38 -24.54 4.10
C ALA A 40 -0.46 -24.04 2.97
N ALA A 41 -0.82 -24.28 1.70
CA ALA A 41 -0.08 -23.76 0.56
C ALA A 41 -0.16 -22.24 0.46
N LEU A 42 -1.33 -21.64 0.72
CA LEU A 42 -1.50 -20.19 0.76
C LEU A 42 -0.74 -19.54 1.92
N ASP A 43 -0.81 -20.11 3.11
CA ASP A 43 -0.04 -19.62 4.25
C ASP A 43 1.48 -19.73 3.99
N SER A 44 1.94 -20.80 3.32
CA SER A 44 3.35 -20.95 2.90
C SER A 44 3.76 -19.93 1.84
N TRP A 45 2.91 -19.70 0.84
CA TRP A 45 3.13 -18.67 -0.19
C TRP A 45 3.23 -17.29 0.44
N ALA A 46 2.26 -16.94 1.30
CA ALA A 46 2.24 -15.67 2.02
C ALA A 46 3.49 -15.50 2.86
N LYS A 47 3.92 -16.54 3.59
CA LYS A 47 5.15 -16.50 4.38
C LYS A 47 6.37 -16.18 3.52
N LYS A 48 6.54 -16.84 2.37
CA LYS A 48 7.68 -16.59 1.46
C LYS A 48 7.73 -15.14 0.98
N VAL A 49 6.57 -14.60 0.61
CA VAL A 49 6.46 -13.19 0.21
C VAL A 49 6.81 -12.30 1.39
N CYS A 50 6.08 -12.42 2.51
CA CYS A 50 6.22 -11.57 3.69
C CYS A 50 7.62 -11.56 4.30
N ASP A 51 8.28 -12.72 4.41
CA ASP A 51 9.65 -12.82 4.92
C ASP A 51 10.65 -12.08 4.01
N SER A 52 10.38 -12.03 2.70
CA SER A 52 11.25 -11.36 1.72
C SER A 52 11.05 -9.85 1.66
N VAL A 53 9.86 -9.37 2.01
CA VAL A 53 9.46 -7.97 1.76
C VAL A 53 9.43 -7.10 3.02
N GLN A 54 9.55 -7.69 4.20
CA GLN A 54 9.49 -6.94 5.47
C GLN A 54 10.47 -5.75 5.52
N ALA A 55 11.74 -6.00 5.19
CA ALA A 55 12.77 -4.96 5.19
C ALA A 55 12.53 -3.89 4.10
N PRO A 56 12.32 -4.24 2.82
CA PRO A 56 11.93 -3.28 1.78
C PRO A 56 10.73 -2.41 2.15
N ILE A 57 9.67 -3.01 2.71
CA ILE A 57 8.48 -2.28 3.17
C ILE A 57 8.85 -1.27 4.28
N GLY A 58 9.72 -1.66 5.21
CA GLY A 58 10.22 -0.74 6.24
C GLY A 58 11.00 0.44 5.65
N GLN A 59 11.87 0.18 4.67
CA GLN A 59 12.65 1.22 3.98
C GLN A 59 11.73 2.19 3.21
N SER A 60 10.74 1.67 2.48
CA SER A 60 9.74 2.49 1.79
C SER A 60 8.94 3.35 2.77
N GLN A 61 8.53 2.82 3.92
CA GLN A 61 7.86 3.62 4.95
C GLN A 61 8.73 4.77 5.47
N THR A 62 10.04 4.52 5.67
CA THR A 62 10.98 5.57 6.06
C THR A 62 11.13 6.62 4.97
N ALA A 63 11.28 6.23 3.70
CA ALA A 63 11.38 7.16 2.58
C ALA A 63 10.11 8.00 2.39
N LEU A 64 8.93 7.38 2.48
CA LEU A 64 7.64 8.09 2.44
C LEU A 64 7.50 9.09 3.59
N ALA A 65 7.94 8.70 4.80
CA ALA A 65 7.94 9.59 5.94
C ALA A 65 8.92 10.75 5.76
N ASP A 66 10.07 10.53 5.12
CA ASP A 66 11.05 11.57 4.85
C ASP A 66 10.59 12.56 3.78
N THR A 67 10.01 12.08 2.69
CA THR A 67 9.40 12.90 1.64
C THR A 67 8.31 13.83 2.17
N ALA A 68 7.62 13.46 3.26
CA ALA A 68 6.61 14.30 3.92
C ALA A 68 7.20 15.36 4.89
N LYS A 69 8.50 15.34 5.18
CA LYS A 69 9.13 16.29 6.09
C LYS A 69 9.43 17.62 5.42
N VAL A 70 9.11 18.70 6.14
CA VAL A 70 9.63 20.04 5.88
C VAL A 70 10.88 20.22 6.73
N VAL A 71 12.03 20.46 6.09
CA VAL A 71 13.30 20.74 6.78
C VAL A 71 13.56 22.25 6.72
N PRO A 72 13.52 22.97 7.86
CA PRO A 72 13.74 24.40 7.88
C PRO A 72 15.13 24.77 7.35
N GLY A 73 15.17 25.70 6.39
CA GLY A 73 16.44 26.17 5.81
C GLY A 73 17.08 25.20 4.80
N GLU A 74 16.42 24.11 4.43
CA GLU A 74 16.89 23.24 3.35
C GLU A 74 16.85 23.99 2.02
N ALA A 75 18.01 24.12 1.38
CA ALA A 75 18.10 24.76 0.08
C ALA A 75 17.65 23.80 -1.05
N PRO A 76 17.27 24.33 -2.23
CA PRO A 76 16.71 23.50 -3.30
C PRO A 76 17.59 22.32 -3.77
N PRO A 77 18.93 22.45 -3.91
CA PRO A 77 19.79 21.32 -4.28
C PRO A 77 19.74 20.19 -3.24
N GLU A 78 19.72 20.51 -1.96
CA GLU A 78 19.64 19.56 -0.85
C GLU A 78 18.29 18.84 -0.85
N LEU A 79 17.19 19.60 -1.01
CA LEU A 79 15.85 19.03 -1.12
C LEU A 79 15.73 18.10 -2.34
N GLN A 80 16.28 18.52 -3.49
CA GLN A 80 16.31 17.71 -4.71
C GLN A 80 17.05 16.39 -4.49
N GLN A 81 18.23 16.43 -3.87
CA GLN A 81 19.03 15.23 -3.60
C GLN A 81 18.33 14.29 -2.61
N ARG A 82 17.73 14.84 -1.54
CA ARG A 82 16.99 14.08 -0.54
C ARG A 82 15.80 13.36 -1.16
N LEU A 83 14.94 14.09 -1.85
CA LEU A 83 13.77 13.52 -2.54
C LEU A 83 14.17 12.53 -3.64
N ALA A 84 15.27 12.77 -4.37
CA ALA A 84 15.75 11.81 -5.37
C ALA A 84 16.22 10.49 -4.72
N THR A 85 16.83 10.56 -3.54
CA THR A 85 17.22 9.37 -2.77
C THR A 85 15.99 8.57 -2.35
N ASP A 86 14.98 9.24 -1.79
CA ASP A 86 13.73 8.60 -1.38
C ASP A 86 13.01 7.93 -2.56
N LEU A 87 12.89 8.61 -3.70
CA LEU A 87 12.30 8.03 -4.91
C LEU A 87 13.05 6.79 -5.39
N GLY A 88 14.38 6.77 -5.26
CA GLY A 88 15.20 5.59 -5.54
C GLY A 88 14.88 4.42 -4.60
N VAL A 89 14.65 4.69 -3.31
CA VAL A 89 14.23 3.66 -2.34
C VAL A 89 12.85 3.11 -2.68
N LEU A 90 11.91 3.95 -3.08
CA LEU A 90 10.56 3.51 -3.51
C LEU A 90 10.64 2.63 -4.76
N ALA A 91 11.40 3.05 -5.77
CA ALA A 91 11.64 2.26 -6.97
C ALA A 91 12.24 0.88 -6.66
N ALA A 92 13.27 0.84 -5.81
CA ALA A 92 13.91 -0.39 -5.40
C ALA A 92 12.94 -1.30 -4.62
N THR A 93 12.11 -0.71 -3.76
CA THR A 93 11.12 -1.47 -2.99
C THR A 93 10.10 -2.15 -3.90
N ASP A 94 9.49 -1.43 -4.84
CA ASP A 94 8.53 -2.01 -5.79
C ASP A 94 9.16 -3.16 -6.60
N GLN A 95 10.42 -3.00 -7.04
CA GLN A 95 11.17 -4.05 -7.72
C GLN A 95 11.39 -5.28 -6.83
N GLN A 96 11.81 -5.08 -5.57
CA GLN A 96 12.02 -6.17 -4.61
C GLN A 96 10.73 -6.91 -4.29
N LEU A 97 9.61 -6.18 -4.24
CA LEU A 97 8.27 -6.72 -4.03
C LEU A 97 7.84 -7.59 -5.22
N ALA A 98 8.06 -7.10 -6.44
CA ALA A 98 7.81 -7.86 -7.67
C ALA A 98 8.66 -9.14 -7.70
N ASP A 99 9.94 -9.05 -7.36
CA ASP A 99 10.83 -10.21 -7.33
C ASP A 99 10.42 -11.23 -6.26
N ALA A 100 9.98 -10.78 -5.08
CA ALA A 100 9.49 -11.66 -4.02
C ALA A 100 8.23 -12.42 -4.46
N ILE A 101 7.25 -11.72 -5.06
CA ILE A 101 6.03 -12.34 -5.59
C ILE A 101 6.36 -13.31 -6.73
N SER A 102 7.25 -12.92 -7.65
CA SER A 102 7.71 -13.78 -8.73
C SER A 102 8.40 -15.05 -8.23
N LYS A 103 9.26 -14.94 -7.20
CA LYS A 103 9.97 -16.08 -6.59
C LYS A 103 9.04 -16.99 -5.80
N ALA A 104 7.99 -16.44 -5.18
CA ALA A 104 6.98 -17.23 -4.49
C ALA A 104 6.13 -18.06 -5.45
N GLY A 105 6.02 -17.63 -6.72
CA GLY A 105 5.23 -18.28 -7.76
C GLY A 105 3.74 -18.01 -7.63
N ALA A 106 2.93 -18.65 -8.46
CA ALA A 106 1.48 -18.50 -8.40
C ALA A 106 0.91 -19.12 -7.11
N PRO A 107 0.12 -18.38 -6.32
CA PRO A 107 -0.57 -18.94 -5.16
C PRO A 107 -1.62 -19.97 -5.59
N LYS A 108 -1.89 -20.94 -4.71
CA LYS A 108 -2.90 -22.00 -4.92
C LYS A 108 -4.30 -21.47 -4.57
N THR A 109 -4.86 -20.67 -5.48
CA THR A 109 -6.21 -20.12 -5.44
C THR A 109 -6.73 -19.95 -6.88
N GLU A 110 -8.03 -19.78 -7.04
CA GLU A 110 -8.64 -19.41 -8.30
C GLU A 110 -8.03 -18.11 -8.84
N GLY A 111 -7.58 -18.13 -10.09
CA GLY A 111 -6.93 -16.96 -10.71
C GLY A 111 -5.55 -16.59 -10.15
N GLY A 112 -4.95 -17.41 -9.28
CA GLY A 112 -3.68 -17.10 -8.61
C GLY A 112 -2.53 -16.74 -9.56
N ALA A 113 -2.42 -17.43 -10.70
CA ALA A 113 -1.41 -17.11 -11.72
C ALA A 113 -1.62 -15.70 -12.33
N THR A 114 -2.85 -15.33 -12.63
CA THR A 114 -3.20 -14.00 -13.16
C THR A 114 -2.91 -12.90 -12.14
N VAL A 115 -3.28 -13.13 -10.86
CA VAL A 115 -2.98 -12.18 -9.78
C VAL A 115 -1.47 -12.02 -9.61
N GLN A 116 -0.71 -13.11 -9.63
CA GLN A 116 0.74 -13.09 -9.51
C GLN A 116 1.40 -12.31 -10.64
N GLN A 117 1.06 -12.61 -11.91
CA GLN A 117 1.64 -11.93 -13.07
C GLN A 117 1.27 -10.44 -13.07
N GLY A 118 -0.02 -10.12 -12.90
CA GLY A 118 -0.48 -8.74 -12.87
C GLY A 118 0.17 -7.92 -11.76
N ALA A 119 0.38 -8.50 -10.58
CA ALA A 119 1.09 -7.82 -9.50
C ALA A 119 2.57 -7.56 -9.86
N VAL A 120 3.27 -8.56 -10.40
CA VAL A 120 4.68 -8.42 -10.80
C VAL A 120 4.84 -7.35 -11.87
N ASP A 121 3.97 -7.33 -12.88
CA ASP A 121 4.06 -6.38 -13.99
C ASP A 121 3.79 -4.94 -13.52
N GLU A 122 2.73 -4.73 -12.73
CA GLU A 122 2.39 -3.39 -12.23
C GLU A 122 3.43 -2.84 -11.25
N LEU A 123 4.02 -3.70 -10.41
CA LEU A 123 5.10 -3.29 -9.49
C LEU A 123 6.38 -2.95 -10.25
N LYS A 124 6.76 -3.74 -11.26
CA LYS A 124 7.90 -3.38 -12.14
C LYS A 124 7.67 -2.07 -12.87
N LYS A 125 6.46 -1.83 -13.35
CA LYS A 125 6.07 -0.57 -14.00
C LYS A 125 6.12 0.60 -13.02
N ALA A 126 5.65 0.40 -11.78
CA ALA A 126 5.76 1.42 -10.73
C ALA A 126 7.23 1.74 -10.41
N SER A 127 8.07 0.71 -10.27
CA SER A 127 9.51 0.86 -10.07
C SER A 127 10.16 1.72 -11.16
N GLN A 128 9.91 1.39 -12.43
CA GLN A 128 10.41 2.17 -13.57
C GLN A 128 9.89 3.61 -13.55
N GLY A 129 8.61 3.81 -13.28
CA GLY A 129 8.03 5.13 -13.16
C GLY A 129 8.67 5.98 -12.06
N TYR A 130 8.98 5.40 -10.90
CA TYR A 130 9.70 6.10 -9.83
C TYR A 130 11.13 6.49 -10.25
N LEU A 131 11.84 5.64 -11.00
CA LEU A 131 13.16 5.98 -11.56
C LEU A 131 13.07 7.12 -12.60
N GLU A 132 12.03 7.13 -13.45
CA GLU A 132 11.82 8.23 -14.40
C GLU A 132 11.52 9.56 -13.68
N VAL A 133 10.70 9.51 -12.62
CA VAL A 133 10.41 10.68 -11.79
C VAL A 133 11.66 11.15 -11.06
N GLN A 134 12.48 10.24 -10.53
CA GLN A 134 13.77 10.55 -9.93
C GLN A 134 14.68 11.28 -10.92
N GLN A 135 14.78 10.79 -12.17
CA GLN A 135 15.58 11.46 -13.21
C GLN A 135 15.06 12.87 -13.51
N LYS A 136 13.74 13.03 -13.68
CA LYS A 136 13.12 14.34 -13.90
C LYS A 136 13.39 15.29 -12.73
N LEU A 137 13.31 14.78 -11.49
CA LEU A 137 13.64 15.55 -10.30
C LEU A 137 15.08 16.03 -10.35
N THR A 138 16.04 15.14 -10.61
CA THR A 138 17.47 15.50 -10.69
C THR A 138 17.81 16.45 -11.84
N ALA A 139 16.94 16.54 -12.86
CA ALA A 139 17.10 17.45 -13.98
C ALA A 139 16.44 18.83 -13.75
N LEU A 140 15.69 19.02 -12.66
CA LEU A 140 15.07 20.32 -12.38
C LEU A 140 16.12 21.40 -12.12
N PRO A 141 15.92 22.63 -12.64
CA PRO A 141 16.73 23.77 -12.24
C PRO A 141 16.47 24.08 -10.77
N ASN A 142 17.53 24.09 -9.96
CA ASN A 142 17.47 24.27 -8.51
C ASN A 142 18.05 25.61 -8.03
N THR A 143 18.52 26.45 -8.96
CA THR A 143 19.06 27.80 -8.64
C THR A 143 17.98 28.88 -8.62
N GLU A 144 16.81 28.61 -9.21
CA GLU A 144 15.66 29.51 -9.24
C GLU A 144 14.50 28.91 -8.46
N GLN A 145 14.25 29.40 -7.24
CA GLN A 145 13.28 28.79 -6.32
C GLN A 145 11.87 28.65 -6.92
N ALA A 146 11.38 29.65 -7.65
CA ALA A 146 10.06 29.60 -8.27
C ALA A 146 9.96 28.47 -9.30
N LYS A 147 10.93 28.37 -10.22
CA LYS A 147 10.99 27.29 -11.22
C LYS A 147 11.16 25.92 -10.59
N PHE A 148 11.97 25.82 -9.55
CA PHE A 148 12.15 24.58 -8.81
C PHE A 148 10.84 24.13 -8.16
N ALA A 149 10.12 25.04 -7.49
CA ALA A 149 8.83 24.76 -6.87
C ALA A 149 7.77 24.33 -7.89
N ASP A 150 7.69 25.01 -9.05
CA ASP A 150 6.78 24.63 -10.14
C ASP A 150 7.11 23.24 -10.69
N GLY A 151 8.41 22.95 -10.88
CA GLY A 151 8.88 21.63 -11.28
C GLY A 151 8.52 20.53 -10.29
N LEU A 152 8.72 20.79 -8.99
CA LEU A 152 8.34 19.87 -7.91
C LEU A 152 6.84 19.57 -7.91
N ARG A 153 5.99 20.56 -8.21
CA ARG A 153 4.54 20.36 -8.30
C ARG A 153 4.18 19.34 -9.40
N SER A 154 4.77 19.48 -10.59
CA SER A 154 4.55 18.54 -11.70
C SER A 154 5.03 17.11 -11.37
N ILE A 155 6.14 17.01 -10.64
CA ILE A 155 6.69 15.75 -10.15
C ILE A 155 5.75 15.10 -9.12
N GLY A 156 5.21 15.88 -8.19
CA GLY A 156 4.21 15.41 -7.22
C GLY A 156 2.99 14.77 -7.88
N ASP A 157 2.48 15.35 -8.97
CA ASP A 157 1.36 14.77 -9.72
C ASP A 157 1.71 13.42 -10.37
N GLN A 158 2.94 13.26 -10.86
CA GLN A 158 3.43 11.99 -11.42
C GLN A 158 3.58 10.93 -10.32
N ILE A 159 4.17 11.29 -9.18
CA ILE A 159 4.30 10.42 -8.01
C ILE A 159 2.94 9.93 -7.53
N GLN A 160 1.95 10.83 -7.45
CA GLN A 160 0.60 10.46 -7.02
C GLN A 160 -0.04 9.43 -7.95
N ARG A 161 0.15 9.54 -9.27
CA ARG A 161 -0.34 8.52 -10.22
C ARG A 161 0.36 7.17 -10.04
N LEU A 162 1.67 7.17 -9.81
CA LEU A 162 2.44 5.95 -9.56
C LEU A 162 2.02 5.27 -8.25
N ALA A 163 1.81 6.06 -7.20
CA ALA A 163 1.33 5.56 -5.92
C ALA A 163 -0.06 4.90 -6.04
N GLN A 164 -0.96 5.50 -6.83
CA GLN A 164 -2.28 4.91 -7.14
C GLN A 164 -2.13 3.58 -7.91
N GLN A 165 -1.23 3.51 -8.89
CA GLN A 165 -0.96 2.28 -9.65
C GLN A 165 -0.41 1.17 -8.75
N SER A 166 0.63 1.45 -7.95
CA SER A 166 1.22 0.48 -7.02
C SER A 166 0.19 0.01 -5.97
N THR A 167 -0.59 0.94 -5.40
CA THR A 167 -1.67 0.61 -4.46
C THR A 167 -2.72 -0.31 -5.09
N ALA A 168 -3.18 -0.01 -6.30
CA ALA A 168 -4.18 -0.84 -6.99
C ALA A 168 -3.66 -2.26 -7.28
N ALA A 169 -2.38 -2.40 -7.63
CA ALA A 169 -1.75 -3.71 -7.80
C ALA A 169 -1.71 -4.48 -6.48
N LEU A 170 -1.31 -3.82 -5.40
CA LEU A 170 -1.21 -4.40 -4.07
C LEU A 170 -2.57 -4.75 -3.46
N THR A 171 -3.62 -3.97 -3.73
CA THR A 171 -4.98 -4.28 -3.28
C THR A 171 -5.48 -5.60 -3.86
N LYS A 172 -5.15 -5.92 -5.12
CA LYS A 172 -5.51 -7.21 -5.73
C LYS A 172 -4.86 -8.38 -4.99
N VAL A 173 -3.57 -8.26 -4.68
CA VAL A 173 -2.81 -9.28 -3.92
C VAL A 173 -3.32 -9.41 -2.48
N GLN A 174 -3.78 -8.32 -1.88
CA GLN A 174 -4.28 -8.29 -0.50
C GLN A 174 -5.79 -8.56 -0.38
N SER A 175 -6.45 -9.03 -1.44
CA SER A 175 -7.88 -9.32 -1.44
C SER A 175 -8.17 -10.79 -1.12
N GLY A 176 -9.39 -11.05 -0.62
CA GLY A 176 -9.90 -12.41 -0.40
C GLY A 176 -9.01 -13.31 0.48
N GLU A 177 -8.81 -14.55 0.03
CA GLU A 177 -8.02 -15.55 0.75
C GLU A 177 -6.52 -15.23 0.76
N LEU A 178 -6.00 -14.57 -0.28
CA LEU A 178 -4.61 -14.10 -0.33
C LEU A 178 -4.34 -13.05 0.74
N GLY A 179 -5.22 -12.04 0.84
CA GLY A 179 -5.17 -11.03 1.89
C GLY A 179 -5.23 -11.64 3.29
N THR A 180 -6.10 -12.62 3.47
CA THR A 180 -6.23 -13.35 4.75
C THR A 180 -4.94 -14.10 5.09
N ALA A 181 -4.33 -14.79 4.12
CA ALA A 181 -3.06 -15.50 4.31
C ALA A 181 -1.90 -14.54 4.62
N LEU A 182 -1.81 -13.40 3.92
CA LEU A 182 -0.80 -12.36 4.15
C LEU A 182 -0.95 -11.71 5.53
N ALA A 183 -2.17 -11.41 5.97
CA ALA A 183 -2.43 -10.77 7.26
C ALA A 183 -2.04 -11.64 8.47
N LYS A 184 -2.02 -12.96 8.32
CA LYS A 184 -1.52 -13.88 9.35
C LYS A 184 0.00 -13.80 9.52
N GLN A 185 0.73 -13.41 8.48
CA GLN A 185 2.19 -13.47 8.49
C GLN A 185 2.79 -12.27 9.23
N PRO A 186 3.72 -12.49 10.18
CA PRO A 186 4.35 -11.40 10.91
C PRO A 186 5.16 -10.47 9.99
N GLY A 187 5.81 -10.99 8.94
CA GLY A 187 6.64 -10.20 8.03
C GLY A 187 5.88 -9.18 7.17
N CYS A 188 4.56 -9.36 7.00
CA CYS A 188 3.69 -8.40 6.30
C CYS A 188 2.96 -7.45 7.26
N LYS A 189 3.08 -7.65 8.58
CA LYS A 189 2.56 -6.68 9.55
C LYS A 189 3.51 -5.49 9.52
N ALA A 190 2.96 -4.29 9.36
CA ALA A 190 3.74 -3.08 9.55
C ALA A 190 4.42 -3.15 10.92
N ALA A 191 5.74 -2.92 10.96
CA ALA A 191 6.45 -2.82 12.23
C ALA A 191 5.73 -1.80 13.12
N PRO A 192 5.58 -2.06 14.44
CA PRO A 192 4.98 -1.09 15.33
C PRO A 192 5.74 0.22 15.20
N LYS A 193 5.05 1.26 14.70
CA LYS A 193 5.58 2.62 14.69
C LYS A 193 5.84 2.99 16.14
N THR A 194 7.10 3.28 16.49
CA THR A 194 7.35 4.24 17.57
C THR A 194 6.78 5.56 17.10
N SER A 195 5.52 5.83 17.49
CA SER A 195 4.87 7.11 17.23
C SER A 195 5.81 8.23 17.70
N PRO A 196 6.12 9.23 16.86
CA PRO A 196 6.62 10.49 17.38
C PRO A 196 5.50 11.04 18.26
N SER A 197 5.79 11.13 19.55
CA SER A 197 4.97 11.86 20.50
C SER A 197 4.80 13.27 19.94
N ALA A 198 3.60 13.60 19.48
CA ALA A 198 3.26 14.99 19.23
C ALA A 198 3.30 15.68 20.59
N SER A 199 4.29 16.57 20.77
CA SER A 199 4.28 17.57 21.82
C SER A 199 3.01 18.40 21.68
N GLY A 200 1.95 17.96 22.33
CA GLY A 200 0.78 18.76 22.61
C GLY A 200 1.16 19.82 23.62
N GLY A 201 1.61 20.98 23.13
CA GLY A 201 1.63 22.21 23.91
C GLY A 201 0.19 22.65 24.16
N ALA A 202 -0.46 22.05 25.15
CA ALA A 202 -1.71 22.52 25.70
C ALA A 202 -1.39 23.62 26.73
N ALA A 203 -1.41 24.88 26.30
CA ALA A 203 -1.59 26.00 27.22
C ALA A 203 -3.09 26.11 27.50
N THR A 204 -3.46 25.79 28.73
CA THR A 204 -4.78 25.94 29.33
C THR A 204 -5.08 27.40 29.61
N ASP A 205 -6.25 27.89 29.18
CA ASP A 205 -6.89 29.06 29.80
C ASP A 205 -8.40 28.76 29.94
N PRO A 206 -8.98 28.75 31.16
CA PRO A 206 -10.40 28.51 31.37
C PRO A 206 -11.12 29.76 31.91
N ALA A 207 -12.16 30.24 31.22
CA ALA A 207 -13.27 30.96 31.87
C ALA A 207 -14.51 31.14 30.97
N ALA A 208 -15.46 30.21 31.12
CA ALA A 208 -16.91 30.38 31.37
C ALA A 208 -17.85 31.21 30.43
N PRO A 209 -19.16 30.85 30.41
CA PRO A 209 -20.11 31.17 29.34
C PRO A 209 -21.13 32.26 29.72
N GLY A 210 -21.68 32.95 28.71
CA GLY A 210 -22.78 33.92 28.86
C GLY A 210 -23.77 33.89 27.69
N THR A 211 -25.03 33.63 28.02
CA THR A 211 -26.26 33.51 27.21
C THR A 211 -26.62 34.81 26.44
N PRO A 212 -27.45 34.78 25.37
CA PRO A 212 -27.56 35.85 24.37
C PRO A 212 -28.73 36.82 24.64
N PRO A 213 -28.85 37.91 23.85
CA PRO A 213 -30.16 38.55 23.65
C PRO A 213 -30.60 38.56 22.17
N ALA A 214 -31.92 38.46 22.00
CA ALA A 214 -32.67 38.52 20.75
C ALA A 214 -33.35 39.89 20.54
N ALA A 215 -33.57 40.23 19.25
CA ALA A 215 -34.51 41.20 18.64
C ALA A 215 -34.29 42.71 18.92
N THR A 216 -34.40 43.66 17.98
CA THR A 216 -35.37 43.82 16.85
C THR A 216 -34.84 44.89 15.83
N PRO A 217 -35.39 45.02 14.59
CA PRO A 217 -34.78 45.66 13.39
C PRO A 217 -35.26 47.13 13.13
N PRO A 218 -34.74 47.86 12.10
CA PRO A 218 -35.27 47.85 10.71
C PRO A 218 -34.12 48.03 9.67
N ALA A 219 -34.23 48.15 8.34
CA ALA A 219 -35.29 48.40 7.37
C ALA A 219 -34.89 47.80 6.00
N ALA A 220 -35.87 47.62 5.12
CA ALA A 220 -35.74 47.04 3.79
C ALA A 220 -34.94 47.91 2.80
N SER A 221 -34.23 47.26 1.88
CA SER A 221 -34.03 47.77 0.52
C SER A 221 -33.91 46.61 -0.46
N SER A 222 -34.74 46.73 -1.50
CA SER A 222 -35.06 45.75 -2.52
C SER A 222 -33.91 45.54 -3.50
N ALA A 223 -33.63 44.29 -3.85
CA ALA A 223 -33.05 43.92 -5.14
C ALA A 223 -33.55 42.53 -5.53
N ALA A 224 -34.25 42.45 -6.67
CA ALA A 224 -34.88 41.26 -7.21
C ALA A 224 -33.86 40.28 -7.82
N PRO A 225 -34.10 38.96 -7.79
CA PRO A 225 -33.32 37.99 -8.56
C PRO A 225 -33.90 37.80 -9.97
N THR A 226 -33.02 37.84 -10.97
CA THR A 226 -33.28 37.44 -12.36
C THR A 226 -33.44 35.92 -12.51
N PRO A 227 -34.26 35.42 -13.45
CA PRO A 227 -34.48 33.99 -13.66
C PRO A 227 -33.34 33.33 -14.48
N PRO A 228 -33.09 32.01 -14.33
CA PRO A 228 -32.21 31.28 -15.24
C PRO A 228 -32.92 30.91 -16.55
N VAL A 229 -32.24 31.18 -17.67
CA VAL A 229 -32.64 30.77 -19.03
C VAL A 229 -32.19 29.33 -19.34
N ALA A 230 -33.00 28.71 -20.19
CA ALA A 230 -33.08 27.30 -20.52
C ALA A 230 -31.90 26.66 -21.27
N THR A 231 -31.90 25.32 -21.16
CA THR A 231 -31.26 24.30 -21.98
C THR A 231 -31.51 24.46 -23.49
N PRO A 232 -30.60 23.96 -24.35
CA PRO A 232 -31.04 23.29 -25.56
C PRO A 232 -30.53 21.85 -25.64
N ALA A 233 -31.45 20.97 -26.06
CA ALA A 233 -31.21 19.59 -26.44
C ALA A 233 -30.89 19.49 -27.94
N GLY A 234 -29.92 18.62 -28.27
CA GLY A 234 -29.99 17.68 -29.42
C GLY A 234 -29.43 18.14 -30.77
N ALA A 235 -28.40 17.44 -31.26
CA ALA A 235 -28.48 16.48 -32.38
C ALA A 235 -27.10 16.21 -33.01
N GLY A 236 -26.83 14.95 -33.39
CA GLY A 236 -25.91 14.64 -34.49
C GLY A 236 -24.86 13.54 -34.25
N ASN A 237 -25.25 12.29 -34.52
CA ASN A 237 -24.36 11.14 -34.76
C ASN A 237 -23.34 11.42 -35.89
N ALA A 238 -22.09 10.96 -35.73
CA ALA A 238 -21.31 10.41 -36.84
C ALA A 238 -20.14 9.56 -36.29
N SER A 239 -20.18 8.25 -36.57
CA SER A 239 -19.06 7.32 -36.42
C SER A 239 -18.13 7.40 -37.62
N PRO A 240 -16.79 7.28 -37.48
CA PRO A 240 -15.91 7.01 -38.61
C PRO A 240 -15.59 5.51 -38.73
N THR A 241 -15.82 4.96 -39.92
CA THR A 241 -15.29 3.69 -40.43
C THR A 241 -13.83 3.86 -40.90
N PRO A 242 -12.97 2.83 -40.81
CA PRO A 242 -11.61 2.89 -41.34
C PRO A 242 -11.58 2.50 -42.83
N SER A 243 -10.70 3.14 -43.61
CA SER A 243 -10.31 2.66 -44.94
C SER A 243 -8.82 2.32 -44.95
N ALA A 244 -8.55 1.11 -45.41
CA ALA A 244 -7.23 0.57 -45.74
C ALA A 244 -7.09 0.52 -47.27
N GLY A 245 -5.85 0.63 -47.75
CA GLY A 245 -5.41 0.07 -49.03
C GLY A 245 -5.03 1.11 -50.10
N GLY A 246 -3.76 1.05 -50.52
CA GLY A 246 -3.20 1.77 -51.68
C GLY A 246 -1.76 2.19 -51.46
#